data_AF-A0A095BLA6-F1
#
_entry.id   AF-A0A095BLA6-F1
#
_cell.length_a   1.000
_cell.length_b   1.000
_cell.length_c   1.000
_cell.angle_alpha   90.00
_cell.angle_beta   90.00
_cell.angle_gamma   90.00
#
_symmetry.space_group_name_H-M   'P 1'
#
loop_
_entity.id
_entity.type
_entity.pdbx_description
1 polymer ?
#
loop_
_entity_poly.entity_id
_entity_poly.type
_entity_poly.pdbx_seq_one_letter_code
_entity_poly.pdbx_strand_id
1 'polypeptide(L)'
;MTIPDYQTLMLPVLAIAAEGETRVPLVADKIANMVGLTEEEREQMLPSGKQRLLHNRIHWAKFYMTKAGLIKSPKRGLFIATDAGRTLLAKQPTSIDVELLKSYPTFVEFYGAASSGALSIETP
;
A
#
# COMPACT_ATOMS: atom_id res chain seq x y z
N MET A 1 9.08 -16.71 8.14
CA MET A 1 9.42 -15.31 7.84
C MET A 1 8.35 -14.38 8.37
N THR A 2 8.68 -13.12 8.65
CA THR A 2 7.68 -12.15 9.13
C THR A 2 7.02 -11.48 7.93
N ILE A 3 5.69 -11.44 7.89
CA ILE A 3 4.95 -10.70 6.85
C ILE A 3 5.37 -9.23 6.91
N PRO A 4 5.83 -8.62 5.80
CA PRO A 4 6.31 -7.25 5.81
C PRO A 4 5.23 -6.25 6.22
N ASP A 5 5.65 -5.16 6.85
CA ASP A 5 4.76 -4.06 7.23
C ASP A 5 4.26 -3.29 5.98
N TYR A 6 3.27 -2.43 6.18
CA TYR A 6 2.61 -1.74 5.07
C TYR A 6 3.54 -0.76 4.34
N GLN A 7 4.55 -0.18 4.98
CA GLN A 7 5.51 0.71 4.33
C GLN A 7 6.42 -0.11 3.41
N THR A 8 6.99 -1.21 3.92
CA THR A 8 7.80 -2.12 3.11
C THR A 8 7.05 -2.63 1.88
N LEU A 9 5.72 -2.80 1.99
CA LEU A 9 4.87 -3.22 0.88
C LEU A 9 4.49 -2.09 -0.09
N MET A 10 4.70 -0.81 0.21
CA MET A 10 4.28 0.28 -0.70
C MET A 10 4.96 0.19 -2.07
N LEU A 11 6.28 -0.04 -2.09
CA LEU A 11 7.04 -0.16 -3.33
C LEU A 11 6.56 -1.32 -4.22
N PRO A 12 6.50 -2.60 -3.76
CA PRO A 12 6.03 -3.69 -4.60
C PRO A 12 4.55 -3.55 -4.99
N VAL A 13 3.70 -2.97 -4.13
CA VAL A 13 2.30 -2.67 -4.48
C VAL A 13 2.21 -1.65 -5.62
N LEU A 14 3.01 -0.57 -5.56
CA LEU A 14 3.03 0.45 -6.61
C LEU A 14 3.57 -0.11 -7.93
N ALA A 15 4.62 -0.93 -7.87
CA ALA A 15 5.20 -1.59 -9.03
C ALA A 15 4.17 -2.45 -9.77
N ILE A 16 3.43 -3.31 -9.06
CA ILE A 16 2.37 -4.13 -9.66
C ILE A 16 1.25 -3.25 -10.22
N ALA A 17 0.87 -2.19 -9.50
CA ALA A 17 -0.17 -1.26 -9.97
C ALA A 17 0.28 -0.43 -11.20
N ALA A 18 1.59 -0.34 -11.47
CA ALA A 18 2.12 0.29 -12.68
C ALA A 18 2.04 -0.62 -13.90
N GLU A 19 2.03 -1.94 -13.73
CA GLU A 19 1.83 -2.89 -14.84
C GLU A 19 0.42 -2.76 -15.44
N GLY A 20 -0.60 -2.46 -14.62
CA GLY A 20 -1.99 -2.32 -15.06
C GLY A 20 -2.99 -2.26 -13.91
N GLU A 21 -4.28 -2.32 -14.24
CA GLU A 21 -5.33 -2.39 -13.22
C GLU A 21 -5.22 -3.67 -12.40
N THR A 22 -5.24 -3.55 -11.07
CA THR A 22 -5.10 -4.68 -10.15
C THR A 22 -6.06 -4.59 -8.97
N ARG A 23 -6.10 -5.64 -8.14
CA ARG A 23 -6.93 -5.76 -6.93
C ARG A 23 -6.10 -6.38 -5.80
N VAL A 24 -6.50 -6.11 -4.56
CA VAL A 24 -5.74 -6.52 -3.37
C VAL A 24 -5.45 -8.03 -3.33
N PRO A 25 -6.40 -8.94 -3.62
CA PRO A 25 -6.10 -10.38 -3.64
C PRO A 25 -5.02 -10.78 -4.67
N LEU A 26 -5.00 -10.17 -5.85
CA LEU A 26 -3.98 -10.46 -6.87
C LEU A 26 -2.61 -9.94 -6.46
N VAL A 27 -2.58 -8.73 -5.88
CA VAL A 27 -1.34 -8.15 -5.35
C VAL A 27 -0.80 -8.97 -4.17
N ALA A 28 -1.69 -9.45 -3.30
CA ALA A 28 -1.31 -10.31 -2.17
C ALA A 28 -0.65 -11.61 -2.64
N ASP A 29 -1.22 -12.29 -3.63
CA ASP A 29 -0.64 -13.50 -4.19
C ASP A 29 0.74 -13.24 -4.82
N LYS A 30 0.85 -12.22 -5.68
CA LYS A 30 2.13 -11.82 -6.28
C LYS A 30 3.19 -11.50 -5.23
N ILE A 31 2.85 -10.71 -4.22
CA ILE A 31 3.77 -10.32 -3.14
C ILE A 31 4.18 -11.52 -2.29
N ALA A 32 3.23 -12.38 -1.93
CA ALA A 32 3.51 -13.60 -1.18
C ALA A 32 4.51 -14.50 -1.93
N ASN A 33 4.39 -14.61 -3.25
CA ASN A 33 5.35 -15.33 -4.08
C ASN A 33 6.71 -14.62 -4.14
N MET A 34 6.74 -13.29 -4.29
CA MET A 34 8.00 -12.51 -4.35
C MET A 34 8.82 -12.59 -3.07
N VAL A 35 8.17 -12.58 -1.90
CA VAL A 35 8.84 -12.63 -0.59
C VAL A 35 8.94 -14.04 -0.01
N GLY A 36 8.46 -15.05 -0.74
CA GLY A 36 8.58 -16.46 -0.35
C GLY A 36 7.74 -16.90 0.84
N LEU A 37 6.53 -16.35 1.00
CA LEU A 37 5.63 -16.74 2.09
C LEU A 37 5.08 -18.16 1.90
N THR A 38 5.05 -18.93 2.99
CA THR A 38 4.37 -20.23 3.07
C THR A 38 2.85 -20.07 3.02
N GLU A 39 2.12 -21.17 2.80
CA GLU A 39 0.65 -21.15 2.85
C GLU A 39 0.14 -20.68 4.22
N GLU A 40 0.75 -21.15 5.31
CA GLU A 40 0.39 -20.74 6.68
C GLU A 40 0.54 -19.23 6.89
N GLU A 41 1.61 -18.63 6.36
CA GLU A 41 1.85 -17.19 6.43
C GLU A 41 0.87 -16.41 5.55
N ARG A 42 0.52 -16.93 4.38
CA ARG A 42 -0.51 -16.32 3.50
C ARG A 42 -1.88 -16.32 4.17
N GLU A 43 -2.17 -17.35 4.96
CA GLU A 43 -3.44 -17.53 5.68
C GLU A 43 -3.45 -16.86 7.05
N GLN A 44 -2.32 -16.30 7.51
CA GLN A 44 -2.24 -15.63 8.80
C GLN A 44 -3.27 -14.50 8.91
N MET A 45 -4.09 -14.56 9.95
CA MET A 45 -5.15 -13.60 10.22
C MET A 45 -4.67 -12.51 11.19
N LEU A 46 -5.29 -11.33 11.12
CA LEU A 46 -5.19 -10.33 12.18
C LEU A 46 -5.70 -10.92 13.51
N PRO A 47 -5.28 -10.39 14.68
CA PRO A 47 -5.79 -10.81 15.99
C PRO A 47 -7.32 -10.78 16.10
N SER A 48 -7.97 -9.86 15.37
CA SER A 48 -9.44 -9.79 15.31
C SER A 48 -10.11 -10.92 14.52
N GLY A 49 -9.36 -11.74 13.78
CA GLY A 49 -9.87 -12.85 12.97
C GLY A 49 -10.66 -12.46 11.70
N LYS A 50 -10.76 -11.16 11.38
CA LYS A 50 -11.64 -10.66 10.31
C LYS A 50 -10.97 -10.56 8.93
N GLN A 51 -9.66 -10.39 8.88
CA GLN A 51 -8.91 -10.20 7.64
C GLN A 51 -7.55 -10.87 7.73
N ARG A 52 -7.06 -11.36 6.58
CA ARG A 52 -5.67 -11.81 6.45
C ARG A 52 -4.72 -10.64 6.67
N LEU A 53 -3.64 -10.88 7.40
CA LEU A 53 -2.64 -9.89 7.76
C LEU A 53 -2.03 -9.24 6.51
N LEU A 54 -1.58 -10.02 5.54
CA LEU A 54 -1.01 -9.50 4.28
C LEU A 54 -2.00 -8.63 3.51
N HIS A 55 -3.26 -9.05 3.40
CA HIS A 55 -4.30 -8.26 2.74
C HIS A 55 -4.49 -6.91 3.43
N ASN A 56 -4.54 -6.90 4.76
CA ASN A 56 -4.64 -5.68 5.55
C ASN A 56 -3.43 -4.75 5.31
N ARG A 57 -2.20 -5.27 5.34
CA ARG A 57 -0.99 -4.49 5.07
C ARG A 57 -1.00 -3.88 3.65
N ILE A 58 -1.47 -4.62 2.64
CA ILE A 58 -1.62 -4.11 1.27
C ILE A 58 -2.73 -3.05 1.17
N HIS A 59 -3.84 -3.22 1.89
CA HIS A 59 -4.89 -2.21 1.95
C HIS A 59 -4.35 -0.88 2.47
N TRP A 60 -3.52 -0.92 3.51
CA TRP A 60 -2.88 0.27 4.07
C TRP A 60 -1.84 0.87 3.12
N ALA A 61 -0.96 0.07 2.54
CA ALA A 61 -0.02 0.52 1.51
C ALA A 61 -0.75 1.27 0.38
N LYS A 62 -1.82 0.68 -0.16
CA LYS A 62 -2.69 1.30 -1.17
C LYS A 62 -3.31 2.60 -0.65
N PHE A 63 -3.86 2.62 0.55
CA PHE A 63 -4.58 3.77 1.11
C PHE A 63 -3.67 5.00 1.21
N TYR A 64 -2.51 4.86 1.85
CA TYR A 64 -1.54 5.94 2.01
C TYR A 64 -1.05 6.46 0.65
N MET A 65 -0.71 5.56 -0.29
CA MET A 65 -0.32 5.95 -1.65
C MET A 65 -1.45 6.61 -2.46
N THR A 66 -2.71 6.27 -2.18
CA THR A 66 -3.88 6.96 -2.78
C THR A 66 -3.97 8.40 -2.25
N LYS A 67 -3.70 8.63 -0.97
CA LYS A 67 -3.67 9.99 -0.39
C LYS A 67 -2.50 10.83 -0.92
N ALA A 68 -1.39 10.19 -1.26
CA ALA A 68 -0.26 10.83 -1.94
C ALA A 68 -0.46 11.02 -3.46
N GLY A 69 -1.60 10.59 -4.02
CA GLY A 69 -1.89 10.73 -5.45
C GLY A 69 -1.07 9.79 -6.35
N LEU A 70 -0.39 8.80 -5.79
CA LEU A 70 0.42 7.81 -6.53
C LEU A 70 -0.42 6.67 -7.10
N ILE A 71 -1.57 6.40 -6.47
CA ILE A 71 -2.53 5.39 -6.89
C ILE A 71 -3.91 6.03 -7.06
N LYS A 72 -4.66 5.59 -8.07
CA LYS A 72 -6.08 5.90 -8.22
C LYS A 72 -6.91 4.61 -8.22
N SER A 73 -8.17 4.72 -7.80
CA SER A 73 -9.12 3.59 -7.79
C SER A 73 -10.23 3.86 -8.82
N PRO A 74 -10.10 3.38 -10.08
CA PRO A 74 -11.06 3.69 -11.13
C PRO A 74 -12.42 3.03 -10.91
N LYS A 75 -12.45 1.88 -10.21
CA LYS A 75 -13.66 1.13 -9.84
C LYS A 75 -13.50 0.52 -8.44
N ARG A 76 -14.61 0.16 -7.81
CA ARG A 76 -14.60 -0.53 -6.52
C ARG A 76 -13.73 -1.79 -6.59
N GLY A 77 -12.77 -1.91 -5.67
CA GLY A 77 -11.85 -3.05 -5.59
C GLY A 77 -10.69 -3.03 -6.58
N LEU A 78 -10.71 -2.15 -7.60
CA LEU A 78 -9.61 -1.97 -8.55
C LEU A 78 -8.76 -0.75 -8.20
N PHE A 79 -7.48 -0.82 -8.53
CA PHE A 79 -6.56 0.30 -8.44
C PHE A 79 -5.43 0.19 -9.45
N ILE A 80 -4.84 1.33 -9.79
CA ILE A 80 -3.77 1.47 -10.78
C ILE A 80 -2.87 2.64 -10.39
N ALA A 81 -1.57 2.55 -10.72
CA ALA A 81 -0.64 3.66 -10.53
C ALA A 81 -1.02 4.86 -11.43
N THR A 82 -0.94 6.06 -10.87
CA THR A 82 -1.07 7.31 -11.61
C THR A 82 0.21 7.62 -12.38
N ASP A 83 0.20 8.69 -13.18
CA ASP A 83 1.41 9.19 -13.82
C ASP A 83 2.50 9.57 -12.80
N ALA A 84 2.10 10.20 -11.68
CA ALA A 84 3.01 10.50 -10.57
C ALA A 84 3.60 9.22 -9.94
N GLY A 85 2.78 8.18 -9.76
CA GLY A 85 3.25 6.87 -9.29
C GLY A 85 4.27 6.22 -10.22
N ARG A 86 4.04 6.28 -11.53
CA ARG A 86 4.96 5.77 -12.56
C ARG A 86 6.26 6.58 -12.61
N THR A 87 6.15 7.90 -12.50
CA THR A 87 7.31 8.81 -12.44
C THR A 87 8.15 8.55 -11.20
N LEU A 88 7.52 8.27 -10.05
CA LEU A 88 8.26 7.87 -8.85
C LEU A 88 9.03 6.56 -9.08
N LEU A 89 8.40 5.54 -9.66
CA LEU A 89 9.08 4.27 -9.97
C LEU A 89 10.24 4.44 -10.96
N ALA A 90 10.11 5.36 -11.93
CA ALA A 90 11.18 5.66 -12.88
C ALA A 90 12.44 6.24 -12.21
N LYS A 91 12.32 6.83 -11.01
CA LYS A 91 13.45 7.27 -10.19
C LYS A 91 14.15 6.13 -9.45
N GLN A 92 13.64 4.90 -9.57
CA GLN A 92 14.17 3.68 -8.92
C GLN A 92 14.38 3.86 -7.41
N PRO A 93 13.31 4.22 -6.65
CA PRO A 93 13.41 4.33 -5.21
C PRO A 93 13.71 2.98 -4.58
N THR A 94 14.54 2.96 -3.55
CA THR A 94 14.84 1.75 -2.76
C THR A 94 13.70 1.37 -1.82
N SER A 95 12.94 2.35 -1.34
CA SER A 95 11.76 2.17 -0.49
C SER A 95 10.73 3.26 -0.75
N ILE A 96 9.47 2.99 -0.40
CA ILE A 96 8.43 4.00 -0.31
C ILE A 96 7.87 3.91 1.11
N ASP A 97 7.96 5.00 1.84
CA ASP A 97 7.57 5.09 3.24
C ASP A 97 6.85 6.43 3.48
N VAL A 98 6.30 6.60 4.68
CA VAL A 98 5.54 7.80 5.04
C VAL A 98 6.38 9.08 4.89
N GLU A 99 7.69 9.01 5.11
CA GLU A 99 8.58 10.16 4.94
C GLU A 99 8.68 10.57 3.47
N LEU A 100 8.87 9.60 2.57
CA LEU A 100 8.80 9.86 1.13
C LEU A 100 7.42 10.41 0.73
N LEU A 101 6.32 9.86 1.28
CA LEU A 101 4.98 10.35 0.96
C LEU A 101 4.74 11.80 1.41
N LYS A 102 5.41 12.28 2.46
CA LYS A 102 5.37 13.69 2.88
C LYS A 102 5.99 14.67 1.87
N SER A 103 6.66 14.19 0.82
CA SER A 103 7.07 15.05 -0.29
C SER A 103 5.90 15.45 -1.22
N TYR A 104 4.73 14.80 -1.09
CA TYR A 104 3.54 15.09 -1.89
C TYR A 104 2.60 16.04 -1.15
N PRO A 105 2.24 17.21 -1.71
CA PRO A 105 1.39 18.19 -1.04
C PRO A 105 0.06 17.62 -0.55
N THR A 106 -0.61 16.80 -1.38
CA THR A 106 -1.89 16.16 -1.03
C THR A 106 -1.78 15.23 0.17
N PHE A 107 -0.61 14.62 0.36
CA PHE A 107 -0.35 13.75 1.50
C PHE A 107 -0.09 14.56 2.76
N VAL A 108 0.67 15.65 2.66
CA VAL A 108 0.94 16.55 3.79
C VAL A 108 -0.36 17.14 4.34
N GLU A 109 -1.26 17.59 3.46
CA GLU A 109 -2.58 18.09 3.87
C GLU A 109 -3.39 17.01 4.62
N PHE A 110 -3.42 15.79 4.08
CA PHE A 110 -4.08 14.65 4.71
C PHE A 110 -3.47 14.30 6.08
N TYR A 111 -2.14 14.23 6.16
CA TYR A 111 -1.42 13.83 7.37
C TYR A 111 -1.48 14.91 8.45
N GLY A 112 -1.47 16.19 8.05
CA GLY A 112 -1.67 17.32 8.95
C GLY A 112 -3.07 17.33 9.57
N ALA A 113 -4.12 17.06 8.78
CA ALA A 113 -5.49 16.92 9.27
C ALA A 113 -5.67 15.72 10.22
N ALA A 114 -4.93 14.63 10.01
CA ALA A 114 -4.91 13.51 10.94
C ALA A 114 -4.24 13.87 12.27
N SER A 115 -3.10 14.58 12.22
CA SER A 115 -2.35 14.97 13.42
C SER A 115 -3.08 16.02 14.26
N SER A 116 -3.97 16.83 13.68
CA SER A 116 -4.79 17.81 14.40
C SER A 116 -6.05 17.21 15.04
N GLY A 117 -6.24 15.88 14.95
CA GLY A 117 -7.43 15.19 15.48
C GLY A 117 -8.68 15.35 14.62
N ALA A 118 -8.59 16.04 13.47
CA ALA A 118 -9.70 16.15 12.53
C ALA A 118 -9.94 14.85 11.73
N LEU A 119 -8.95 13.95 11.72
CA LEU A 119 -9.06 12.61 11.13
C LEU A 119 -8.45 11.55 12.07
N SER A 120 -9.26 10.61 12.58
CA SER A 120 -8.74 9.46 13.32
C SER A 120 -8.24 8.39 12.34
N ILE A 121 -6.93 8.23 12.22
CA ILE A 121 -6.29 7.12 11.50
C ILE A 121 -5.62 6.17 12.48
N GLU A 122 -6.30 5.07 12.78
CA GLU A 122 -5.68 3.94 13.48
C GLU A 122 -4.70 3.28 12.51
N THR A 123 -3.40 3.41 12.76
CA THR A 123 -2.36 2.77 11.95
C THR A 123 -2.31 1.27 12.35
N PRO A 124 -2.21 0.32 11.39
CA PRO A 124 -2.28 -1.12 11.65
C PRO A 124 -1.03 -1.73 12.31
#